data_AF-A0A0Q6QHF0-F1
#
_entry.id   AF-A0A0Q6QHF0-F1
#
_cell.length_a   1.000
_cell.length_b   1.000
_cell.length_c   1.000
_cell.angle_alpha   90.00
_cell.angle_beta   90.00
_cell.angle_gamma   90.00
#
_symmetry.space_group_name_H-M   'P 1'
#
loop_
_entity.id
_entity.type
_entity.pdbx_description
1 polymer ?
#
loop_
_entity_poly.entity_id
_entity_poly.type
_entity_poly.pdbx_seq_one_letter_code
_entity_poly.pdbx_strand_id
1 'polypeptide(L)' 'MTDAVAHDAELDASGLNCPLPLLKAKLELNRLASGAVLKVIATDAGSQRDFRTFARLAGHTLLREEDEAGVYRYWLKKA' A
#
# COMPACT_ATOMS: atom_id res chain seq x y z
N MET A 1 -3.35 -21.74 0.18
CA MET A 1 -4.09 -21.11 1.29
C MET A 1 -3.82 -19.61 1.19
N THR A 2 -4.47 -18.96 0.23
CA THR A 2 -4.18 -17.55 -0.11
C THR A 2 -5.34 -16.75 0.42
N ASP A 3 -5.20 -16.31 1.66
CA ASP A 3 -6.11 -15.41 2.32
C ASP A 3 -6.11 -14.11 1.50
N ALA A 4 -7.05 -13.94 0.57
CA ALA A 4 -7.06 -12.79 -0.32
C ALA A 4 -7.78 -11.65 0.39
N VAL A 5 -7.01 -10.69 0.91
CA VAL A 5 -7.62 -9.47 1.47
C VAL A 5 -8.30 -8.72 0.32
N ALA A 6 -9.61 -8.55 0.44
CA ALA A 6 -10.41 -7.78 -0.51
C ALA A 6 -9.86 -6.35 -0.59
N HIS A 7 -9.68 -5.86 -1.81
CA HIS A 7 -9.25 -4.50 -2.10
C HIS A 7 -10.23 -3.85 -3.08
N ASP A 8 -10.50 -2.57 -2.87
CA ASP A 8 -11.38 -1.75 -3.71
C ASP A 8 -10.61 -1.13 -4.88
N ALA A 9 -9.31 -0.89 -4.70
CA ALA A 9 -8.43 -0.42 -5.74
C ALA A 9 -7.05 -1.05 -5.64
N GLU A 10 -6.37 -1.16 -6.77
CA GLU A 10 -5.00 -1.64 -6.89
C GLU A 10 -4.15 -0.55 -7.55
N LEU A 11 -2.97 -0.29 -6.97
CA LEU A 11 -1.97 0.61 -7.48
C LEU A 11 -0.67 -0.15 -7.70
N ASP A 12 -0.24 -0.21 -8.96
CA ASP A 12 1.09 -0.70 -9.31
C ASP A 12 2.11 0.44 -9.23
N ALA A 13 3.00 0.33 -8.26
CA ALA A 13 4.17 1.19 -8.06
C ALA A 13 5.48 0.39 -8.17
N SER A 14 5.45 -0.78 -8.81
CA SER A 14 6.66 -1.53 -9.17
C SER A 14 7.56 -0.69 -10.08
N GLY A 15 8.88 -0.84 -9.91
CA GLY A 15 9.88 -0.07 -10.67
C GLY A 15 9.97 1.43 -10.32
N LEU A 16 9.19 1.93 -9.35
CA LEU A 16 9.33 3.29 -8.84
C LEU A 16 10.22 3.30 -7.59
N ASN A 17 11.22 4.18 -7.60
CA ASN A 17 12.07 4.40 -6.42
C ASN A 17 11.40 5.34 -5.41
N CYS A 18 11.69 5.12 -4.13
CA CYS A 18 11.29 6.03 -3.05
C CYS A 18 11.69 7.49 -3.40
N PRO A 19 10.80 8.49 -3.24
CA PRO A 19 9.52 8.46 -2.52
C PRO A 19 8.26 8.33 -3.39
N LEU A 20 8.40 8.02 -4.68
CA LEU A 20 7.28 8.04 -5.63
C LEU A 20 6.15 7.01 -5.33
N PRO A 21 6.43 5.76 -4.89
CA PRO A 21 5.38 4.79 -4.53
C PRO A 21 4.44 5.34 -3.45
N LEU A 22 5.00 5.97 -2.43
CA LEU A 22 4.24 6.53 -1.31
C LEU A 22 3.34 7.68 -1.78
N LEU A 23 3.87 8.55 -2.64
CA LEU A 23 3.13 9.70 -3.13
C LEU A 23 1.93 9.27 -3.99
N LYS A 24 2.13 8.30 -4.89
CA LYS A 24 1.04 7.72 -5.69
C LYS A 24 0.00 7.02 -4.81
N ALA A 25 0.44 6.22 -3.84
CA ALA A 25 -0.47 5.54 -2.93
C ALA A 25 -1.32 6.55 -2.15
N LYS A 26 -0.73 7.64 -1.66
CA LYS A 26 -1.45 8.72 -1.00
C LYS A 26 -2.48 9.38 -1.92
N LEU A 27 -2.13 9.63 -3.19
CA LEU A 27 -3.05 10.22 -4.17
C LEU A 27 -4.24 9.32 -4.46
N GLU A 28 -4.02 8.03 -4.69
CA GLU A 28 -5.10 7.07 -4.93
C GLU A 28 -5.95 6.87 -3.68
N LEU A 29 -5.33 6.73 -2.51
CA LEU A 29 -6.06 6.58 -1.25
C LEU A 29 -6.89 7.84 -0.91
N ASN A 30 -6.43 9.04 -1.29
CA ASN A 30 -7.22 10.25 -1.18
C ASN A 30 -8.47 10.23 -2.07
N ARG A 31 -8.43 9.57 -3.24
CA ARG A 31 -9.58 9.43 -4.15
C ARG A 31 -10.61 8.40 -3.67
N LEU A 32 -10.20 7.45 -2.85
CA LEU A 32 -11.09 6.41 -2.31
C LEU A 32 -12.02 6.92 -1.20
N ALA A 33 -13.12 6.21 -0.97
CA ALA A 33 -14.00 6.46 0.17
C ALA A 33 -13.36 6.00 1.49
N SER A 34 -13.76 6.61 2.62
CA SER A 34 -13.38 6.09 3.94
C SER A 34 -13.87 4.64 4.09
N GLY A 35 -13.02 3.79 4.65
CA GLY A 35 -13.25 2.35 4.75
C GLY A 35 -12.77 1.52 3.56
N ALA A 36 -12.44 2.14 2.42
CA ALA A 36 -11.94 1.43 1.24
C ALA A 36 -10.50 0.94 1.44
N VAL A 37 -10.16 -0.14 0.75
CA VAL A 37 -8.87 -0.82 0.83
C VAL A 37 -8.10 -0.63 -0.48
N LEU A 38 -6.95 0.02 -0.41
CA LEU A 38 -5.99 0.16 -1.51
C LEU A 38 -4.91 -0.91 -1.39
N LYS A 39 -4.76 -1.72 -2.43
CA LYS A 39 -3.63 -2.62 -2.62
C LYS A 39 -2.52 -1.87 -3.36
N VAL A 40 -1.31 -1.86 -2.82
CA VAL A 40 -0.14 -1.23 -3.46
C VAL A 40 0.93 -2.28 -3.70
N ILE A 41 1.44 -2.33 -4.92
CA ILE A 41 2.54 -3.24 -5.30
C ILE A 41 3.80 -2.41 -5.49
N ALA A 42 4.88 -2.76 -4.82
CA ALA A 42 6.18 -2.12 -4.94
C ALA A 42 7.30 -3.16 -5.03
N THR A 43 8.42 -2.83 -5.63
CA THR A 43 9.59 -3.73 -5.75
C THR A 43 10.82 -3.17 -5.03
N ASP A 44 10.59 -2.22 -4.12
CA ASP A 44 11.63 -1.56 -3.34
C ASP A 44 11.57 -2.01 -1.88
N ALA A 45 12.69 -2.47 -1.33
CA ALA A 45 12.76 -2.91 0.07
C ALA A 45 12.54 -1.76 1.08
N GLY A 46 12.88 -0.52 0.70
CA GLY A 46 12.66 0.67 1.53
C GLY A 46 11.18 1.00 1.73
N SER A 47 10.35 0.64 0.75
CA SER A 47 8.93 0.97 0.74
C SER A 47 8.14 0.40 1.93
N GLN A 48 8.54 -0.74 2.52
CA GLN A 48 7.84 -1.32 3.68
C GLN A 48 7.78 -0.35 4.86
N ARG A 49 8.93 0.24 5.18
CA ARG A 49 9.05 1.16 6.31
C ARG A 49 8.26 2.45 6.06
N ASP A 50 8.28 2.93 4.82
CA ASP A 50 7.52 4.11 4.41
C ASP A 50 6.02 3.86 4.50
N PHE A 51 5.52 2.71 4.02
CA PHE A 51 4.10 2.36 4.07
C PHE A 51 3.59 2.16 5.50
N ARG A 52 4.35 1.49 6.36
CA ARG A 52 4.00 1.34 7.80
C ARG A 52 3.94 2.71 8.49
N THR A 53 4.91 3.56 8.23
CA THR A 53 4.97 4.91 8.80
C THR A 53 3.84 5.79 8.28
N PHE A 54 3.58 5.74 6.96
CA PHE A 54 2.49 6.45 6.33
C PHE A 54 1.12 6.02 6.87
N ALA A 55 0.86 4.72 7.00
CA ALA A 55 -0.38 4.22 7.59
C ALA A 55 -0.59 4.81 8.99
N ARG A 56 0.43 4.72 9.85
CA ARG A 56 0.38 5.25 11.21
C ARG A 56 0.21 6.77 11.27
N LEU A 57 0.93 7.53 10.44
CA LEU A 57 0.90 9.00 10.43
C LEU A 57 -0.39 9.56 9.81
N ALA A 58 -0.86 8.95 8.72
CA ALA A 58 -2.09 9.36 8.04
C ALA A 58 -3.35 8.82 8.71
N GLY A 59 -3.20 7.99 9.75
CA GLY A 59 -4.30 7.36 10.47
C GLY A 59 -4.97 6.20 9.70
N HIS A 60 -4.35 5.72 8.63
CA HIS A 60 -4.83 4.56 7.87
C HIS A 60 -4.42 3.26 8.55
N THR A 61 -5.15 2.19 8.25
CA THR A 61 -4.85 0.87 8.80
C THR A 61 -4.16 0.00 7.76
N LEU A 62 -2.93 -0.45 8.04
CA LEU A 62 -2.28 -1.48 7.23
C LEU A 62 -2.90 -2.83 7.58
N LEU A 63 -3.75 -3.36 6.69
CA LEU A 63 -4.42 -4.64 6.88
C LEU A 63 -3.49 -5.82 6.64
N ARG A 64 -2.62 -5.70 5.63
CA ARG A 64 -1.70 -6.76 5.24
C ARG A 64 -0.48 -6.21 4.54
N GLU A 65 0.62 -6.91 4.71
CA GLU A 65 1.86 -6.73 3.98
C GLU A 65 2.35 -8.11 3.55
N GLU A 66 2.76 -8.24 2.30
CA GLU A 66 3.39 -9.43 1.75
C GLU A 66 4.73 -9.05 1.15
N ASP A 67 5.70 -9.94 1.30
CA ASP A 67 6.96 -9.92 0.59
C ASP A 67 7.11 -11.26 -0.13
N GLU A 68 7.18 -11.22 -1.46
CA GLU A 68 7.29 -12.41 -2.28
C GLU A 68 8.32 -12.16 -3.40
N ALA A 69 9.46 -12.84 -3.30
CA ALA A 69 10.51 -12.81 -4.32
C ALA A 69 10.97 -11.39 -4.74
N GLY A 70 10.99 -10.43 -3.80
CA GLY A 70 11.36 -9.04 -4.06
C GLY A 70 10.21 -8.15 -4.55
N VAL A 71 8.98 -8.67 -4.56
CA VAL A 71 7.76 -7.92 -4.79
C VAL A 71 7.02 -7.76 -3.46
N TYR A 72 6.87 -6.52 -3.03
CA TYR A 72 6.17 -6.13 -1.82
C TYR A 72 4.74 -5.70 -2.15
N ARG A 73 3.77 -6.20 -1.38
CA ARG A 73 2.35 -5.87 -1.57
C ARG A 73 1.75 -5.40 -0.25
N TYR A 74 1.06 -4.26 -0.28
CA TYR A 74 0.50 -3.61 0.91
C TYR A 74 -0.99 -3.41 0.74
N TRP A 75 -1.77 -3.75 1.75
CA TRP A 75 -3.21 -3.45 1.79
C TRP A 75 -3.46 -2.37 2.84
N LEU A 76 -3.78 -1.18 2.39
CA LEU A 76 -4.06 -0.02 3.24
C LEU A 76 -5.55 0.27 3.23
N LYS A 77 -6.17 0.18 4.40
CA LYS A 77 -7.54 0.64 4.61
C LYS A 77 -7.56 2.10 4.99
N LYS A 78 -8.28 2.90 4.22
CA LYS A 78 -8.57 4.29 4.56
C LYS A 78 -9.44 4.33 5.81
N ALA A 79 -9.01 5.14 6.79
CA ALA A 79 -9.83 5.49 7.95
C ALA A 79 -10.86 6.57 7.57
#